data_AF-A0A7G1H410-F1
#
_entry.id   AF-A0A7G1H410-F1
#
_cell.length_a   1.000
_cell.length_b   1.000
_cell.length_c   1.000
_cell.angle_alpha   90.00
_cell.angle_beta   90.00
_cell.angle_gamma   90.00
#
_symmetry.space_group_name_H-M   'P 1'
#
loop_
_entity.id
_entity.type
_entity.pdbx_description
1 polymer ?
#
loop_
_entity_poly.entity_id
_entity_poly.type
_entity_poly.pdbx_seq_one_letter_code
_entity_poly.pdbx_strand_id
1 'polypeptide(L)'
;MTIISKEKVKDMYYANLMYEYHRVTEKIRLFEKKYGMPFDRFEKDLKGSEKEDIEKWDDYMEWNGYKKVLQRLIKEKKELEIGDYKVR
;
A
#
# COMPACT_ATOMS: atom_id res chain seq x y z
N MET A 1 7.70 29.23 -20.60
CA MET A 1 6.89 28.03 -20.87
C MET A 1 7.81 26.82 -20.80
N THR A 2 7.70 25.99 -19.77
CA THR A 2 8.61 24.84 -19.58
C THR A 2 8.08 23.66 -20.39
N ILE A 3 8.82 23.21 -21.40
CA ILE A 3 8.48 22.04 -22.20
C ILE A 3 9.11 20.83 -21.51
N ILE A 4 8.30 20.05 -20.79
CA ILE A 4 8.73 18.78 -20.18
C ILE A 4 8.35 17.66 -21.16
N SER A 5 9.30 16.78 -21.48
CA SER A 5 9.02 15.63 -22.36
C SER A 5 8.08 14.64 -21.65
N LYS A 6 7.18 14.02 -22.41
CA LYS A 6 6.24 13.01 -21.92
C LYS A 6 6.93 11.85 -21.18
N GLU A 7 8.13 11.48 -21.64
CA GLU A 7 8.98 10.45 -21.03
C GLU A 7 9.46 10.87 -19.63
N LYS A 8 9.93 12.12 -19.45
CA LYS A 8 10.36 12.61 -18.14
C LYS A 8 9.21 12.64 -17.12
N VAL A 9 7.99 12.98 -17.57
CA VAL A 9 6.80 12.93 -16.71
C VAL A 9 6.49 11.49 -16.29
N LYS A 10 6.63 10.53 -17.23
CA LYS A 10 6.43 9.10 -16.96
C LYS A 10 7.44 8.56 -15.94
N ASP A 11 8.72 8.89 -16.11
CA ASP A 11 9.78 8.45 -15.21
C ASP A 11 9.58 9.01 -13.80
N MET A 12 9.19 10.28 -13.69
CA MET A 12 8.89 10.90 -12.40
C MET A 12 7.68 10.25 -11.72
N TYR A 13 6.62 9.95 -12.47
CA TYR A 13 5.45 9.26 -11.94
C TYR A 13 5.79 7.84 -11.49
N TYR A 14 6.59 7.11 -12.26
CA TYR A 14 7.05 5.77 -11.89
C TYR A 14 7.92 5.80 -10.63
N ALA A 15 8.84 6.75 -10.52
CA ALA A 15 9.67 6.93 -9.34
C ALA A 15 8.83 7.20 -8.09
N ASN A 16 7.83 8.08 -8.19
CA ASN A 16 6.89 8.33 -7.10
C ASN A 16 6.10 7.08 -6.72
N LEU A 17 5.57 6.35 -7.71
CA LEU A 17 4.84 5.10 -7.46
C LEU A 17 5.71 4.08 -6.72
N MET A 18 6.98 3.92 -7.14
CA MET A 18 7.91 2.99 -6.50
C MET A 18 8.29 3.43 -5.08
N TYR A 19 8.44 4.73 -4.83
CA TYR A 19 8.64 5.28 -3.49
C TYR A 19 7.45 5.00 -2.57
N GLU A 20 6.23 5.29 -3.04
CA GLU A 20 5.00 5.01 -2.30
C GLU A 20 4.84 3.52 -2.01
N TYR A 21 5.12 2.68 -3.01
CA TYR A 21 5.10 1.22 -2.87
C TYR A 21 6.04 0.77 -1.77
N HIS A 22 7.30 1.21 -1.82
CA HIS A 22 8.29 0.86 -0.81
C HIS A 22 7.84 1.30 0.59
N ARG A 23 7.42 2.56 0.75
CA ARG A 23 6.98 3.09 2.05
C ARG A 23 5.82 2.28 2.65
N VAL A 24 4.81 1.96 1.83
CA VAL A 24 3.63 1.20 2.27
C VAL A 24 4.01 -0.25 2.61
N THR A 25 4.88 -0.88 1.83
CA THR A 25 5.37 -2.23 2.14
C THR A 25 6.15 -2.28 3.46
N GLU A 26 6.97 -1.27 3.76
CA GLU A 26 7.68 -1.19 5.03
C GLU A 26 6.72 -0.99 6.21
N LYS A 27 5.68 -0.16 6.06
CA LYS A 27 4.64 -0.01 7.08
C LYS A 27 3.92 -1.32 7.38
N ILE A 28 3.56 -2.08 6.34
CA ILE A 28 2.98 -3.42 6.51
C ILE A 28 3.95 -4.36 7.25
N ARG A 29 5.23 -4.38 6.85
CA ARG A 29 6.26 -5.20 7.51
C ARG A 29 6.44 -4.86 8.99
N LEU A 30 6.31 -3.58 9.37
CA LEU A 30 6.39 -3.17 10.77
C LEU A 30 5.23 -3.74 11.59
N PHE A 31 4.01 -3.80 11.05
CA PHE A 31 2.89 -4.47 11.71
C PHE A 31 3.08 -5.99 11.79
N GLU A 32 3.53 -6.62 10.70
CA GLU A 32 3.86 -8.06 10.72
C GLU A 32 4.91 -8.38 11.77
N LYS A 33 5.89 -7.50 11.97
CA LYS A 33 6.90 -7.61 13.02
C LYS A 33 6.31 -7.34 14.41
N LYS A 34 5.44 -6.33 14.58
CA LYS A 34 4.77 -6.02 15.86
C LYS A 34 3.96 -7.22 16.36
N TYR A 35 3.22 -7.87 15.47
CA TYR A 35 2.32 -8.97 15.82
C TYR A 35 2.88 -10.38 15.59
N GLY A 36 4.03 -10.50 14.92
CA GLY A 36 4.66 -11.78 14.61
C GLY A 36 3.86 -12.66 13.65
N MET A 37 2.95 -12.07 12.88
CA MET A 37 2.03 -12.81 12.00
C MET A 37 1.59 -11.96 10.79
N PRO A 38 1.14 -12.60 9.69
CA PRO A 38 0.58 -11.87 8.56
C PRO A 38 -0.80 -11.28 8.86
N PHE A 39 -1.18 -10.24 8.10
CA PHE A 39 -2.45 -9.51 8.25
C PHE A 39 -3.67 -10.44 8.34
N ASP A 40 -3.78 -11.41 7.43
CA ASP A 40 -4.97 -12.28 7.35
C ASP A 40 -5.16 -13.14 8.60
N ARG A 41 -4.06 -13.48 9.29
CA ARG A 41 -4.12 -14.20 10.57
C ARG A 41 -4.48 -13.24 11.70
N PHE A 42 -3.83 -12.07 11.73
CA PHE A 42 -4.14 -11.02 12.70
C PHE A 42 -5.62 -10.60 12.65
N GLU A 43 -6.18 -10.43 11.46
CA GLU A 43 -7.60 -10.09 11.27
C GLU A 43 -8.54 -11.17 11.83
N LYS A 44 -8.22 -12.45 11.60
CA LYS A 44 -9.01 -13.56 12.14
C LYS A 44 -8.94 -13.62 13.67
N ASP A 45 -7.74 -13.47 14.21
CA ASP A 45 -7.51 -13.51 15.66
C ASP A 45 -8.21 -12.33 16.35
N LEU A 46 -8.17 -11.13 15.74
CA LEU A 46 -8.85 -9.93 16.25
C LEU A 46 -10.37 -10.08 16.25
N LYS A 47 -10.96 -10.53 15.13
CA LYS A 47 -12.41 -10.70 14.99
C LYS A 47 -12.96 -11.87 15.79
N GLY A 48 -12.13 -12.88 16.09
CA GLY A 48 -12.47 -14.03 16.93
C GLY A 48 -12.26 -13.79 18.43
N SER A 49 -11.69 -12.64 18.82
CA SER A 49 -11.47 -12.31 20.23
C SER A 49 -12.77 -11.92 20.93
N GLU A 50 -13.07 -12.56 22.06
CA GLU A 50 -14.20 -12.18 22.92
C GLU A 50 -13.96 -10.86 23.67
N LYS A 51 -12.68 -10.46 23.80
CA LYS A 51 -12.28 -9.26 24.54
C LYS A 51 -11.84 -8.19 23.57
N GLU A 52 -12.44 -7.00 23.70
CA GLU A 52 -12.08 -5.84 22.90
C GLU A 52 -10.72 -5.29 23.33
N ASP A 53 -9.84 -5.13 22.35
CA ASP A 53 -8.50 -4.56 22.49
C ASP A 53 -8.41 -3.38 21.53
N ILE A 54 -8.64 -2.17 22.08
CA ILE A 54 -8.78 -0.94 21.28
C ILE A 54 -7.51 -0.67 20.48
N GLU A 55 -6.33 -0.92 21.06
CA GLU A 55 -5.05 -0.73 20.37
C GLU A 55 -4.95 -1.64 19.14
N LYS A 56 -5.37 -2.90 19.26
CA LYS A 56 -5.38 -3.81 18.11
C LYS A 56 -6.37 -3.40 17.03
N TRP A 57 -7.52 -2.85 17.42
CA TRP A 57 -8.49 -2.34 16.46
C TRP A 57 -7.96 -1.11 15.71
N ASP A 58 -7.29 -0.19 16.40
CA ASP A 58 -6.64 0.97 15.77
C ASP A 58 -5.55 0.52 14.79
N ASP A 59 -4.68 -0.40 15.22
CA ASP A 59 -3.64 -0.97 14.37
C ASP A 59 -4.22 -1.73 13.17
N TYR A 60 -5.31 -2.47 13.36
CA TYR A 60 -6.03 -3.14 12.28
C TYR A 60 -6.53 -2.15 11.24
N MET A 61 -7.12 -1.04 11.67
CA MET A 61 -7.66 -0.03 10.77
C MET A 61 -6.54 0.61 9.95
N GLU A 62 -5.40 0.95 10.58
CA GLU A 62 -4.24 1.50 9.88
C GLU A 62 -3.64 0.47 8.90
N TRP A 63 -3.43 -0.76 9.36
CA TRP A 63 -2.84 -1.84 8.55
C TRP A 63 -3.72 -2.20 7.35
N ASN A 64 -5.03 -2.32 7.54
CA ASN A 64 -5.99 -2.55 6.46
C ASN A 64 -5.98 -1.39 5.44
N GLY A 65 -5.82 -0.15 5.93
CA GLY A 65 -5.61 1.03 5.08
C GLY A 65 -4.39 0.86 4.18
N TYR A 66 -3.23 0.49 4.74
CA TYR A 66 -2.02 0.23 3.95
C TYR A 66 -2.19 -0.93 2.96
N LYS A 67 -2.90 -2.00 3.32
CA LYS A 67 -3.19 -3.12 2.41
C LYS A 67 -3.96 -2.65 1.17
N LYS A 68 -4.98 -1.80 1.34
CA LYS A 68 -5.75 -1.20 0.23
C LYS A 68 -4.89 -0.29 -0.63
N VAL A 69 -4.04 0.53 -0.02
CA VAL A 69 -3.09 1.39 -0.77
C VAL A 69 -2.11 0.53 -1.57
N LEU A 70 -1.56 -0.54 -0.98
CA LEU A 70 -0.66 -1.45 -1.67
C LEU A 70 -1.33 -2.12 -2.88
N GLN A 71 -2.57 -2.58 -2.74
CA GLN A 71 -3.35 -3.14 -3.85
C GLN A 71 -3.53 -2.13 -4.98
N ARG A 72 -3.85 -0.87 -4.66
CA ARG A 72 -3.96 0.21 -5.64
C ARG A 72 -2.63 0.46 -6.37
N LEU A 73 -1.53 0.57 -5.63
CA LEU A 73 -0.20 0.80 -6.20
C LEU A 73 0.25 -0.36 -7.10
N ILE A 74 -0.07 -1.62 -6.75
CA ILE A 74 0.21 -2.79 -7.60
C ILE A 74 -0.59 -2.71 -8.91
N LYS A 75 -1.85 -2.27 -8.84
CA LYS A 75 -2.70 -2.08 -10.03
C LYS A 75 -2.15 -0.97 -10.92
N GLU A 76 -1.85 0.19 -10.36
CA GLU A 76 -1.24 1.33 -11.08
C GLU A 76 0.11 0.92 -11.70
N LYS A 77 0.94 0.17 -10.99
CA LYS A 77 2.22 -0.33 -11.53
C LYS A 77 2.02 -1.24 -12.75
N LYS A 78 1.09 -2.18 -12.67
CA LYS A 78 0.78 -3.08 -13.80
C LYS A 78 0.23 -2.31 -14.99
N GLU A 79 -0.65 -1.35 -14.74
CA GLU A 79 -1.16 -0.46 -15.78
C GLU A 79 0.02 0.27 -16.43
N LEU A 80 0.93 0.86 -15.64
CA LEU A 80 2.20 1.48 -16.06
C LEU A 80 3.10 0.56 -16.90
N GLU A 81 3.18 -0.72 -16.60
CA GLU A 81 4.04 -1.65 -17.34
C GLU A 81 3.43 -2.10 -18.68
N ILE A 82 2.10 -2.17 -18.78
CA ILE A 82 1.38 -2.60 -20.00
C ILE A 82 1.25 -1.46 -21.03
N GLY A 83 1.36 -0.20 -20.61
CA GLY A 83 1.31 0.97 -21.51
C GLY A 83 -0.09 1.57 -21.69
N ASP A 84 -1.08 1.08 -20.94
CA ASP A 84 -2.50 1.41 -21.12
C ASP A 84 -2.94 2.43 -20.07
N TYR A 85 -2.50 3.69 -20.20
CA TYR A 85 -2.91 4.77 -19.30
C TYR A 85 -3.68 5.85 -20.07
N LYS A 86 -4.94 6.03 -19.67
CA LYS A 86 -5.69 7.26 -19.95
C LYS A 86 -5.19 8.33 -18.99
N VAL A 87 -4.33 9.22 -19.48
CA VAL A 87 -4.10 10.51 -18.83
C VAL A 87 -5.43 11.26 -18.89
N ARG A 88 -6.07 11.44 -17.72
CA ARG A 88 -7.21 12.35 -17.55
C ARG A 88 -6.72 13.65 -16.96
#